data_AF-A0A0G2HDW2-F1
#
_entry.id   AF-A0A0G2HDW2-F1
#
_cell.length_a   1.000
_cell.length_b   1.000
_cell.length_c   1.000
_cell.angle_alpha   90.00
_cell.angle_beta   90.00
_cell.angle_gamma   90.00
#
_symmetry.space_group_name_H-M   'P 1'
#
loop_
_entity.id
_entity.type
_entity.pdbx_description
1 polymer ?
#
loop_
_entity_poly.entity_id
_entity_poly.type
_entity_poly.pdbx_seq_one_letter_code
_entity_poly.pdbx_strand_id
1 'polypeptide(L)'
;MVIETFSGLTHFDEVSEDLSGSEIGPELVDHDLFSEQLRLIGQLSNIERQKTMSPISCTKRLDVQHFYKSLTDASERSRRLGEGFIPIHLAESFDSLVEAFHRAGLIYAYQVLVTEEDAEAFIYDLHEELFRVLQSIDGDDFAQNLAWPLFIAGTECRNDEEKQKWIEDKIKETNASMGFNNGHPVVLFLRTFWASLDNKRGQCWIRFARDYRKDGSHFFVF
;
A
#
# COMPACT_ATOMS: atom_id res chain seq x y z
N MET A 1 5.98 13.68 4.90
CA MET A 1 6.06 12.64 5.97
C MET A 1 5.20 11.40 5.70
N VAL A 2 4.25 11.41 4.75
CA VAL A 2 3.67 10.16 4.18
C VAL A 2 4.76 9.36 3.43
N ILE A 3 5.60 10.09 2.70
CA ILE A 3 6.85 9.64 2.05
C ILE A 3 7.81 8.92 3.02
N GLU A 4 7.93 9.36 4.27
CA GLU A 4 8.81 8.71 5.26
C GLU A 4 8.23 7.41 5.80
N THR A 5 6.90 7.28 5.83
CA THR A 5 6.24 6.04 6.24
C THR A 5 6.44 4.95 5.20
N PHE A 6 6.39 5.28 3.90
CA PHE A 6 6.72 4.33 2.82
C PHE A 6 8.22 4.12 2.59
N SER A 7 9.04 5.15 2.88
CA SER A 7 10.47 4.94 3.11
C SER A 7 10.66 3.90 4.21
N GLY A 8 10.02 3.98 5.39
CA GLY A 8 10.10 2.97 6.46
C GLY A 8 9.53 1.56 6.14
N LEU A 9 8.75 1.44 5.06
CA LEU A 9 8.32 0.15 4.49
C LEU A 9 9.39 -0.45 3.55
N THR A 10 10.36 0.36 3.13
CA THR A 10 11.51 0.01 2.28
C THR A 10 12.88 0.37 2.92
N HIS A 11 12.91 0.87 4.16
CA HIS A 11 14.09 1.28 4.92
C HIS A 11 14.13 0.48 6.22
N PHE A 12 15.28 -0.16 6.47
CA PHE A 12 15.44 -1.10 7.57
C PHE A 12 16.30 -0.55 8.71
N ASP A 13 16.86 0.65 8.58
CA ASP A 13 17.68 1.32 9.59
C ASP A 13 17.63 2.84 9.34
N GLU A 14 16.90 3.61 10.14
CA GLU A 14 17.19 4.99 10.60
C GLU A 14 15.93 5.70 11.12
N VAL A 15 16.08 6.43 12.23
CA VAL A 15 15.04 7.12 13.00
C VAL A 15 15.02 8.58 12.55
N SER A 16 13.87 9.11 12.09
CA SER A 16 13.77 10.54 11.72
C SER A 16 13.50 11.43 12.93
N GLU A 17 14.24 12.54 13.00
CA GLU A 17 14.22 13.57 14.04
C GLU A 17 13.03 14.52 13.90
N ASP A 18 12.53 14.98 15.06
CA ASP A 18 11.46 15.96 15.23
C ASP A 18 11.70 17.26 14.45
N LEU A 19 10.68 17.72 13.72
CA LEU A 19 10.56 19.11 13.29
C LEU A 19 9.24 19.70 13.80
N SER A 20 9.38 20.49 14.86
CA SER A 20 8.33 21.33 15.41
C SER A 20 8.25 22.65 14.66
N GLY A 21 7.03 23.00 14.22
CA GLY A 21 6.63 24.35 13.81
C GLY A 21 6.58 24.60 12.30
N SER A 22 5.38 24.55 11.70
CA SER A 22 4.97 25.49 10.64
C SER A 22 3.48 25.36 10.32
N GLU A 23 2.96 26.40 9.69
CA GLU A 23 1.57 26.76 9.38
C GLU A 23 0.74 25.65 8.69
N ILE A 24 -0.57 25.58 9.01
CA ILE A 24 -1.53 24.58 8.49
C ILE A 24 -1.78 24.82 6.99
N GLY A 25 -1.00 24.15 6.14
CA GLY A 25 -1.26 24.03 4.70
C GLY A 25 -2.15 22.82 4.35
N PRO A 26 -2.68 22.75 3.12
CA PRO A 26 -3.46 21.60 2.63
C PRO A 26 -2.70 20.26 2.67
N GLU A 27 -1.36 20.29 2.62
CA GLU A 27 -0.49 19.10 2.75
C GLU A 27 -0.48 18.49 4.16
N LEU A 28 -0.77 19.27 5.21
CA LEU A 28 -0.84 18.77 6.59
C LEU A 28 -2.18 18.05 6.86
N VAL A 29 -3.24 18.42 6.14
CA VAL A 29 -4.57 17.79 6.28
C VAL A 29 -4.51 16.34 5.81
N ASP A 30 -3.78 16.07 4.73
CA ASP A 30 -3.65 14.73 4.13
C ASP A 30 -2.99 13.71 5.08
N HIS A 31 -1.99 14.18 5.84
CA HIS A 31 -1.27 13.34 6.81
C HIS A 31 -2.18 12.84 7.94
N ASP A 32 -3.07 13.71 8.44
CA ASP A 32 -3.99 13.34 9.52
C ASP A 32 -5.09 12.39 9.03
N LEU A 33 -5.53 12.53 7.78
CA LEU A 33 -6.63 11.74 7.21
C LEU A 33 -6.32 10.24 7.15
N PHE A 34 -5.10 9.84 6.82
CA PHE A 34 -4.71 8.43 6.67
C PHE A 34 -3.72 7.92 7.72
N SER A 35 -3.39 8.75 8.72
CA SER A 35 -2.42 8.45 9.78
C SER A 35 -2.63 7.09 10.46
N GLU A 36 -3.87 6.74 10.81
CA GLU A 36 -4.19 5.48 11.47
C GLU A 36 -4.03 4.26 10.56
N GLN A 37 -4.43 4.36 9.28
CA GLN A 37 -4.18 3.30 8.29
C GLN A 37 -2.68 3.09 8.09
N LEU A 38 -1.94 4.17 7.91
CA LEU A 38 -0.48 4.14 7.75
C LEU A 38 0.21 3.54 8.99
N ARG A 39 -0.27 3.87 10.20
CA ARG A 39 0.20 3.27 11.45
C ARG A 39 -0.04 1.75 11.48
N LEU A 40 -1.23 1.29 11.05
CA LEU A 40 -1.56 -0.13 10.99
C LEU A 40 -0.70 -0.88 9.95
N ILE A 41 -0.47 -0.28 8.78
CA ILE A 41 0.43 -0.83 7.75
C ILE A 41 1.87 -0.92 8.28
N GLY A 42 2.34 0.10 9.01
CA GLY A 42 3.63 0.06 9.70
C GLY A 42 3.73 -1.06 10.74
N GLN A 43 2.66 -1.34 11.48
CA GLN A 43 2.59 -2.48 12.41
C GLN A 43 2.68 -3.83 11.69
N LEU A 44 1.93 -4.01 10.59
CA LEU A 44 2.01 -5.23 9.77
C LEU A 44 3.43 -5.47 9.27
N SER A 45 4.11 -4.40 8.86
CA SER A 45 5.48 -4.48 8.36
C SER A 45 6.48 -4.84 9.44
N ASN A 46 6.31 -4.31 10.66
CA ASN A 46 7.08 -4.73 11.82
C ASN A 46 6.86 -6.21 12.17
N ILE A 47 5.63 -6.70 12.08
CA ILE A 47 5.30 -8.11 12.31
C ILE A 47 5.99 -8.99 11.26
N GLU A 48 5.91 -8.63 9.98
CA GLU A 48 6.58 -9.32 8.88
C GLU A 48 8.10 -9.41 9.11
N ARG A 49 8.73 -8.31 9.53
CA ARG A 49 10.15 -8.26 9.88
C ARG A 49 10.50 -9.21 11.04
N GLN A 50 9.71 -9.19 12.11
CA GLN A 50 9.94 -10.05 13.27
C GLN A 50 9.78 -11.53 12.95
N LYS A 51 8.76 -11.90 12.16
CA LYS A 51 8.55 -13.28 11.68
C LYS A 51 9.77 -13.81 10.92
N THR A 52 10.40 -12.94 10.13
CA THR A 52 11.59 -13.29 9.35
C THR A 52 12.83 -13.50 10.23
N MET A 53 13.04 -12.66 11.25
CA MET A 53 14.22 -12.75 12.13
C MET A 53 14.12 -13.85 13.18
N SER A 54 12.91 -14.20 13.64
CA SER A 54 12.69 -15.26 14.62
C SER A 54 11.44 -16.07 14.30
N PRO A 55 11.56 -17.12 13.46
CA PRO A 55 10.42 -17.95 13.04
C PRO A 55 9.73 -18.68 14.21
N ILE A 56 10.44 -18.88 15.31
CA ILE A 56 10.05 -19.75 16.44
C ILE A 56 9.20 -18.99 17.48
N SER A 57 9.21 -17.65 17.48
CA SER A 57 8.62 -16.86 18.58
C SER A 57 7.28 -16.18 18.25
N CYS A 58 6.76 -16.31 17.02
CA CYS A 58 5.60 -15.53 16.56
C CYS A 58 4.35 -16.40 16.30
N THR A 59 4.04 -17.32 17.20
CA THR A 59 2.76 -18.06 17.22
C THR A 59 1.84 -17.54 18.32
N LYS A 60 1.75 -16.22 18.49
CA LYS A 60 0.44 -15.66 18.83
C LYS A 60 -0.21 -15.37 17.49
N ARG A 61 -1.32 -16.06 17.23
CA ARG A 61 -2.25 -15.81 16.13
C ARG A 61 -2.69 -14.34 16.25
N LEU A 62 -1.89 -13.41 15.73
CA LEU A 62 -2.33 -12.05 15.51
C LEU A 62 -3.42 -12.19 14.46
N ASP A 63 -4.65 -12.05 14.95
CA ASP A 63 -5.83 -12.43 14.23
C ASP A 63 -6.03 -11.43 13.09
N VAL A 64 -6.09 -11.93 11.86
CA VAL A 64 -6.45 -11.11 10.69
C VAL A 64 -7.76 -10.37 10.95
N GLN A 65 -8.65 -10.90 11.79
CA GLN A 65 -9.89 -10.24 12.24
C GLN A 65 -9.63 -8.96 13.04
N HIS A 66 -8.55 -8.91 13.83
CA HIS A 66 -8.18 -7.69 14.56
C HIS A 66 -7.76 -6.58 13.61
N PHE A 67 -6.94 -6.92 12.61
CA PHE A 67 -6.52 -5.96 11.58
C PHE A 67 -7.68 -5.58 10.67
N TYR A 68 -8.57 -6.52 10.35
CA TYR A 68 -9.80 -6.24 9.61
C TYR A 68 -10.61 -5.17 10.32
N LYS A 69 -10.96 -5.40 11.59
CA LYS A 69 -11.72 -4.43 12.39
C LYS A 69 -10.99 -3.09 12.51
N SER A 70 -9.68 -3.11 12.78
CA SER A 70 -8.91 -1.87 12.98
C SER A 70 -8.81 -1.04 11.70
N LEU A 71 -8.67 -1.68 10.53
CA LEU A 71 -8.65 -1.00 9.23
C LEU A 71 -10.04 -0.47 8.86
N THR A 72 -11.11 -1.19 9.17
CA THR A 72 -12.48 -0.66 9.03
C THR A 72 -12.70 0.55 9.92
N ASP A 73 -12.37 0.47 11.22
CA ASP A 73 -12.50 1.57 12.18
C ASP A 73 -11.67 2.80 11.74
N ALA A 74 -10.47 2.58 11.20
CA ALA A 74 -9.61 3.66 10.67
C ALA A 74 -10.26 4.33 9.44
N SER A 75 -10.82 3.55 8.52
CA SER A 75 -11.49 4.05 7.31
C SER A 75 -12.72 4.88 7.65
N GLU A 76 -13.54 4.44 8.62
CA GLU A 76 -14.67 5.21 9.13
C GLU A 76 -14.25 6.52 9.81
N ARG A 77 -13.07 6.54 10.45
CA ARG A 77 -12.52 7.78 11.02
C ARG A 77 -12.06 8.73 9.92
N SER A 78 -11.34 8.25 8.90
CA SER A 78 -10.91 9.07 7.76
C SER A 78 -12.10 9.71 7.03
N ARG A 79 -13.18 8.95 6.80
CA ARG A 79 -14.42 9.48 6.24
C ARG A 79 -14.99 10.61 7.07
N ARG A 80 -15.18 10.39 8.38
CA ARG A 80 -15.69 11.41 9.32
C ARG A 80 -14.80 12.64 9.41
N LEU A 81 -13.48 12.45 9.37
CA LEU A 81 -12.55 13.58 9.30
C LEU A 81 -12.75 14.32 7.98
N GLY A 82 -12.88 13.63 6.86
CA GLY A 82 -13.05 14.24 5.54
C GLY A 82 -14.32 15.08 5.35
N GLU A 83 -15.43 14.78 6.06
CA GLU A 83 -16.74 15.45 5.92
C GLU A 83 -16.69 16.99 6.06
N GLY A 84 -15.68 17.54 6.74
CA GLY A 84 -15.50 18.98 6.92
C GLY A 84 -14.38 19.64 6.11
N PHE A 85 -13.52 18.84 5.46
CA PHE A 85 -12.29 19.34 4.82
C PHE A 85 -12.23 19.03 3.33
N ILE A 86 -12.90 17.97 2.88
CA ILE A 86 -12.89 17.56 1.48
C ILE A 86 -13.97 18.34 0.70
N PRO A 87 -13.61 19.03 -0.39
CA PRO A 87 -14.59 19.69 -1.25
C PRO A 87 -15.64 18.70 -1.77
N ILE A 88 -16.91 19.12 -1.86
CA ILE A 88 -18.03 18.26 -2.29
C ILE A 88 -17.76 17.57 -3.63
N HIS A 89 -17.12 18.25 -4.58
CA HIS A 89 -16.80 17.68 -5.89
C HIS A 89 -15.70 16.60 -5.86
N LEU A 90 -14.95 16.49 -4.76
CA LEU A 90 -13.93 15.45 -4.53
C LEU A 90 -14.40 14.37 -3.55
N ALA A 91 -15.61 14.48 -3.00
CA ALA A 91 -16.07 13.57 -1.95
C ALA A 91 -16.12 12.11 -2.39
N GLU A 92 -16.56 11.83 -3.64
CA GLU A 92 -16.62 10.48 -4.19
C GLU A 92 -15.21 9.89 -4.44
N SER A 93 -14.30 10.68 -5.01
CA SER A 93 -12.90 10.29 -5.20
C SER A 93 -12.19 10.07 -3.87
N PHE A 94 -12.48 10.89 -2.85
CA PHE A 94 -11.95 10.70 -1.50
C PHE A 94 -12.48 9.44 -0.82
N ASP A 95 -13.79 9.17 -0.91
CA ASP A 95 -14.36 7.93 -0.37
C ASP A 95 -13.76 6.70 -1.05
N SER A 96 -13.58 6.77 -2.36
CA SER A 96 -12.88 5.74 -3.14
C SER A 96 -11.42 5.59 -2.69
N LEU A 97 -10.71 6.67 -2.41
CA LEU A 97 -9.34 6.61 -1.89
C LEU A 97 -9.29 5.93 -0.51
N VAL A 98 -10.19 6.29 0.41
CA VAL A 98 -10.29 5.65 1.72
C VAL A 98 -10.55 4.15 1.57
N GLU A 99 -11.45 3.78 0.66
CA GLU A 99 -11.75 2.39 0.37
C GLU A 99 -10.56 1.66 -0.27
N ALA A 100 -9.76 2.34 -1.11
CA ALA A 100 -8.54 1.78 -1.68
C ALA A 100 -7.50 1.46 -0.60
N PHE A 101 -7.27 2.36 0.35
CA PHE A 101 -6.41 2.10 1.51
C PHE A 101 -6.91 0.95 2.38
N HIS A 102 -8.22 0.88 2.61
CA HIS A 102 -8.83 -0.19 3.38
C HIS A 102 -8.53 -1.55 2.74
N ARG A 103 -8.83 -1.69 1.44
CA ARG A 103 -8.67 -2.95 0.70
C ARG A 103 -7.23 -3.36 0.53
N ALA A 104 -6.36 -2.43 0.15
CA ALA A 104 -4.92 -2.66 0.08
C ALA A 104 -4.35 -3.06 1.46
N GLY A 105 -4.83 -2.42 2.54
CA GLY A 105 -4.56 -2.78 3.93
C GLY A 105 -4.91 -4.22 4.26
N LEU A 106 -6.10 -4.66 3.87
CA LEU A 106 -6.55 -6.04 4.09
C LEU A 106 -5.70 -7.03 3.30
N ILE A 107 -5.47 -6.80 2.00
CA ILE A 107 -4.61 -7.66 1.18
C ILE A 107 -3.24 -7.83 1.85
N TYR A 108 -2.63 -6.72 2.28
CA TYR A 108 -1.34 -6.77 2.95
C TYR A 108 -1.39 -7.51 4.30
N ALA A 109 -2.47 -7.32 5.08
CA ALA A 109 -2.67 -8.05 6.33
C ALA A 109 -2.75 -9.56 6.10
N TYR A 110 -3.49 -10.00 5.07
CA TYR A 110 -3.58 -11.42 4.70
C TYR A 110 -2.23 -11.97 4.25
N GLN A 111 -1.50 -11.25 3.38
CA GLN A 111 -0.17 -11.64 2.91
C GLN A 111 0.86 -11.77 4.05
N VAL A 112 0.74 -10.95 5.11
CA VAL A 112 1.65 -10.98 6.26
C VAL A 112 1.24 -12.00 7.31
N LEU A 113 -0.06 -12.14 7.60
CA LEU A 113 -0.56 -12.86 8.78
C LEU A 113 -1.02 -14.29 8.48
N VAL A 114 -1.46 -14.56 7.26
CA VAL A 114 -2.10 -15.82 6.87
C VAL A 114 -1.15 -16.60 5.94
N THR A 115 -1.26 -17.92 5.97
CA THR A 115 -0.59 -18.79 5.00
C THR A 115 -1.15 -18.53 3.61
N GLU A 116 -0.31 -18.63 2.58
CA GLU A 116 -0.69 -18.29 1.21
C GLU A 116 -1.87 -19.14 0.69
N GLU A 117 -1.89 -20.43 1.02
CA GLU A 117 -2.97 -21.36 0.66
C GLU A 117 -4.32 -20.94 1.25
N ASP A 118 -4.34 -20.40 2.47
CA ASP A 118 -5.57 -20.00 3.16
C ASP A 118 -6.03 -18.57 2.76
N ALA A 119 -5.12 -17.78 2.16
CA ALA A 119 -5.37 -16.39 1.81
C ALA A 119 -5.80 -16.17 0.33
N GLU A 120 -5.47 -17.09 -0.59
CA GLU A 120 -5.62 -16.91 -2.04
C GLU A 120 -7.02 -16.45 -2.45
N ALA A 121 -8.07 -17.14 -1.99
CA ALA A 121 -9.45 -16.80 -2.36
C ALA A 121 -9.89 -15.42 -1.83
N PHE A 122 -9.51 -15.09 -0.59
CA PHE A 122 -9.85 -13.80 0.01
C PHE A 122 -9.09 -12.64 -0.64
N ILE A 123 -7.81 -12.83 -0.96
CA ILE A 123 -7.00 -11.83 -1.65
C ILE A 123 -7.54 -11.58 -3.06
N TYR A 124 -7.95 -12.63 -3.78
CA TYR A 124 -8.54 -12.47 -5.11
C TYR A 124 -9.78 -11.56 -5.10
N ASP A 125 -10.75 -11.83 -4.22
CA ASP A 125 -11.96 -11.02 -4.13
C ASP A 125 -11.64 -9.57 -3.71
N LEU A 126 -10.75 -9.40 -2.72
CA LEU A 126 -10.30 -8.07 -2.28
C LEU A 126 -9.57 -7.31 -3.39
N HIS A 127 -8.78 -7.99 -4.21
CA HIS A 127 -8.04 -7.40 -5.32
C HIS A 127 -8.97 -6.91 -6.42
N GLU A 128 -9.96 -7.71 -6.83
CA GLU A 128 -10.95 -7.27 -7.82
C GLU A 128 -11.74 -6.06 -7.33
N GLU A 129 -12.07 -6.01 -6.04
CA GLU A 129 -12.72 -4.86 -5.44
C GLU A 129 -11.79 -3.64 -5.37
N LEU A 130 -10.52 -3.82 -4.98
CA LEU A 130 -9.52 -2.75 -4.96
C LEU A 130 -9.33 -2.16 -6.36
N PHE A 131 -9.24 -3.01 -7.39
CA PHE A 131 -9.03 -2.57 -8.76
C PHE A 131 -10.19 -1.71 -9.26
N ARG A 132 -11.44 -2.12 -8.99
CA ARG A 132 -12.64 -1.32 -9.33
C ARG A 132 -12.65 0.03 -8.63
N VAL A 133 -12.27 0.08 -7.36
CA VAL A 133 -12.20 1.32 -6.58
C VAL A 133 -11.10 2.24 -7.11
N LEU A 134 -9.93 1.70 -7.47
CA LEU A 134 -8.85 2.50 -8.04
C LEU A 134 -9.22 3.09 -9.41
N GLN A 135 -10.05 2.38 -10.18
CA GLN A 135 -10.58 2.87 -11.46
C GLN A 135 -11.61 3.99 -11.31
N SER A 136 -12.28 4.12 -10.17
CA SER A 136 -13.26 5.18 -9.93
C SER A 136 -12.65 6.47 -9.37
N ILE A 137 -11.35 6.48 -9.06
CA ILE A 137 -10.66 7.67 -8.58
C ILE A 137 -10.23 8.50 -9.79
N ASP A 138 -11.00 9.55 -10.05
CA ASP A 138 -10.69 10.56 -11.06
C ASP A 138 -9.79 11.66 -10.47
N GLY A 139 -8.78 12.07 -11.24
CA GLY A 139 -8.01 13.30 -11.00
C GLY A 139 -6.64 13.12 -10.35
N ASP A 140 -5.83 14.17 -10.50
CA ASP A 140 -4.50 14.32 -9.91
C ASP A 140 -4.55 14.73 -8.42
N ASP A 141 -5.72 15.10 -7.91
CA ASP A 141 -5.89 15.71 -6.58
C ASP A 141 -5.49 14.78 -5.41
N PHE A 142 -5.48 13.47 -5.66
CA PHE A 142 -5.09 12.43 -4.71
C PHE A 142 -3.87 11.62 -5.16
N ALA A 143 -3.12 12.12 -6.15
CA ALA A 143 -2.02 11.37 -6.75
C ALA A 143 -0.98 10.92 -5.71
N GLN A 144 -0.67 11.78 -4.73
CA GLN A 144 0.26 11.50 -3.64
C GLN A 144 -0.15 10.38 -2.70
N ASN A 145 -1.43 10.01 -2.66
CA ASN A 145 -1.95 8.96 -1.79
C ASN A 145 -2.20 7.65 -2.52
N LEU A 146 -2.10 7.64 -3.86
CA LEU A 146 -2.44 6.48 -4.67
C LEU A 146 -1.30 5.48 -4.82
N ALA A 147 -0.04 5.87 -4.62
CA ALA A 147 1.05 4.99 -5.01
C ALA A 147 1.11 3.69 -4.20
N TRP A 148 0.75 3.71 -2.91
CA TRP A 148 0.68 2.48 -2.12
C TRP A 148 -0.48 1.55 -2.48
N PRO A 149 -1.75 2.02 -2.54
CA PRO A 149 -2.84 1.21 -3.05
C PRO A 149 -2.58 0.64 -4.45
N LEU A 150 -2.01 1.44 -5.37
CA LEU A 150 -1.63 1.00 -6.72
C LEU A 150 -0.53 -0.07 -6.69
N PHE A 151 0.47 0.09 -5.81
CA PHE A 151 1.51 -0.91 -5.65
C PHE A 151 0.94 -2.25 -5.17
N ILE A 152 0.09 -2.25 -4.14
CA ILE A 152 -0.55 -3.47 -3.63
C ILE A 152 -1.46 -4.11 -4.68
N ALA A 153 -2.21 -3.33 -5.47
CA ALA A 153 -2.95 -3.88 -6.59
C ALA A 153 -2.01 -4.51 -7.64
N GLY A 154 -0.90 -3.82 -7.96
CA GLY A 154 0.09 -4.31 -8.90
C GLY A 154 0.73 -5.64 -8.52
N THR A 155 0.95 -5.91 -7.23
CA THR A 155 1.53 -7.18 -6.78
C THR A 155 0.60 -8.37 -7.00
N GLU A 156 -0.71 -8.14 -7.15
CA GLU A 156 -1.71 -9.18 -7.42
C GLU A 156 -2.06 -9.31 -8.92
N CYS A 157 -1.47 -8.49 -9.80
CA CYS A 157 -1.72 -8.52 -11.25
C CYS A 157 -0.91 -9.60 -12.02
N ARG A 158 -0.30 -10.57 -11.33
CA ARG A 158 0.53 -11.58 -12.00
C ARG A 158 -0.35 -12.46 -12.91
N ASN A 159 0.09 -12.64 -14.17
CA ASN A 159 -0.63 -13.34 -15.25
C ASN A 159 -1.88 -12.63 -15.81
N ASP A 160 -2.12 -11.36 -15.46
CA ASP A 160 -3.19 -10.53 -16.03
C ASP A 160 -2.56 -9.34 -16.77
N GLU A 161 -2.20 -9.53 -18.05
CA GLU A 161 -1.50 -8.51 -18.85
C GLU A 161 -2.29 -7.20 -18.99
N GLU A 162 -3.62 -7.27 -18.96
CA GLU A 162 -4.49 -6.10 -19.04
C GLU A 162 -4.38 -5.27 -17.75
N LYS A 163 -4.52 -5.92 -16.59
CA LYS A 163 -4.35 -5.23 -15.30
C LYS A 163 -2.92 -4.76 -15.08
N GLN A 164 -1.92 -5.52 -15.50
CA GLN A 164 -0.50 -5.09 -15.46
C GLN A 164 -0.30 -3.78 -16.22
N LYS A 165 -0.77 -3.71 -17.47
CA LYS A 165 -0.66 -2.51 -18.29
C LYS A 165 -1.38 -1.32 -17.64
N TRP A 166 -2.60 -1.55 -17.14
CA TRP A 166 -3.37 -0.50 -16.46
C TRP A 166 -2.65 0.04 -15.23
N ILE A 167 -2.11 -0.83 -14.36
CA ILE A 167 -1.34 -0.43 -13.18
C ILE A 167 -0.11 0.38 -13.57
N GLU A 168 0.64 -0.07 -14.59
CA GLU A 168 1.81 0.67 -15.04
C GLU A 168 1.47 2.07 -15.54
N ASP A 169 0.44 2.17 -16.36
CA ASP A 169 0.03 3.44 -16.95
C ASP A 169 -0.49 4.38 -15.86
N LYS A 170 -1.26 3.85 -14.89
CA LYS A 170 -1.75 4.63 -13.76
C LYS A 170 -0.62 5.10 -12.84
N ILE A 171 0.34 4.24 -12.49
CA ILE A 171 1.51 4.63 -11.70
C ILE A 171 2.32 5.72 -12.41
N LYS A 172 2.50 5.63 -13.74
CA LYS A 172 3.22 6.66 -14.51
C LYS A 172 2.45 7.99 -14.53
N GLU A 173 1.14 7.95 -14.73
CA GLU A 173 0.26 9.13 -14.70
C GLU A 173 0.36 9.83 -13.33
N THR A 174 0.12 9.10 -12.25
CA THR A 174 0.21 9.59 -10.87
C THR A 174 1.58 10.21 -10.56
N ASN A 175 2.68 9.58 -11.00
CA ASN A 175 4.02 10.14 -10.79
C ASN A 175 4.30 11.39 -11.61
N ALA A 176 3.79 11.45 -12.85
CA ALA A 176 3.94 12.61 -13.71
C ALA A 176 3.23 13.84 -13.12
N SER A 177 2.05 13.68 -12.53
CA SER A 177 1.31 14.79 -11.91
C SER A 177 1.97 15.29 -10.62
N MET A 178 2.64 14.43 -9.87
CA MET A 178 3.44 14.84 -8.70
C MET A 178 4.81 15.43 -9.05
N GLY A 179 5.22 15.43 -10.32
CA GLY A 179 6.56 15.89 -10.73
C GLY A 179 7.70 14.98 -10.28
N PHE A 180 7.41 13.76 -9.82
CA PHE A 180 8.41 12.77 -9.41
C PHE A 180 8.76 11.84 -10.57
N ASN A 181 10.06 11.56 -10.75
CA ASN A 181 10.54 10.55 -11.71
C ASN A 181 10.64 9.14 -11.10
N ASN A 182 10.02 8.93 -9.93
CA ASN A 182 10.20 7.71 -9.13
C ASN A 182 9.21 6.58 -9.47
N GLY A 183 8.25 6.81 -10.37
CA GLY A 183 7.38 5.75 -10.89
C GLY A 183 8.14 4.65 -11.62
N HIS A 184 9.30 4.98 -12.18
CA HIS A 184 10.12 4.04 -12.94
C HIS A 184 10.67 2.88 -12.08
N PRO A 185 11.27 3.10 -10.89
CA PRO A 185 11.63 2.02 -9.98
C PRO A 185 10.48 1.08 -9.58
N VAL A 186 9.30 1.61 -9.26
CA VAL A 186 8.14 0.78 -8.85
C VAL A 186 7.66 -0.08 -10.02
N VAL A 187 7.50 0.52 -11.20
CA VAL A 187 7.11 -0.20 -12.42
C VAL A 187 8.15 -1.25 -12.80
N LEU A 188 9.45 -0.94 -12.67
CA LEU A 188 10.52 -1.90 -12.94
C LEU A 188 10.47 -3.08 -11.96
N PHE A 189 10.26 -2.82 -10.67
CA PHE A 189 10.08 -3.86 -9.67
C PHE A 189 8.90 -4.77 -10.03
N LEU A 190 7.73 -4.18 -10.30
CA LEU A 190 6.51 -4.92 -10.65
C LEU A 190 6.72 -5.77 -11.92
N ARG A 191 7.31 -5.21 -12.97
CA ARG A 191 7.65 -5.97 -14.19
C ARG A 191 8.57 -7.14 -13.92
N THR A 192 9.62 -6.93 -13.11
CA THR A 192 10.57 -7.99 -12.76
C THR A 192 9.87 -9.07 -11.92
N PHE A 193 9.00 -8.66 -11.00
CA PHE A 193 8.19 -9.55 -10.20
C PHE A 193 7.18 -10.33 -11.04
N TRP A 194 6.52 -9.73 -12.03
CA TRP A 194 5.60 -10.41 -12.93
C TRP A 194 6.32 -11.40 -13.85
N ALA A 195 7.53 -11.05 -14.30
CA ALA A 195 8.35 -11.88 -15.20
C ALA A 195 9.13 -13.01 -14.51
N SER A 196 9.20 -13.04 -13.17
CA SER A 196 9.96 -14.07 -12.47
C SER A 196 9.32 -15.46 -12.71
N LEU A 197 10.07 -16.33 -13.39
CA LEU A 197 9.64 -17.60 -13.97
C LEU A 197 9.30 -18.73 -12.97
N ASP A 198 9.41 -18.49 -11.67
CA ASP A 198 8.99 -19.47 -10.67
C ASP A 198 7.46 -19.48 -10.56
N ASN A 199 6.89 -20.29 -11.44
CA ASN A 199 5.49 -20.63 -11.69
C ASN A 199 4.73 -21.25 -10.50
N LYS A 200 5.12 -20.93 -9.27
CA LYS A 200 4.29 -21.22 -8.11
C LYS A 200 3.50 -19.97 -7.81
N ARG A 201 2.16 -20.03 -7.99
CA ARG A 201 1.22 -19.37 -7.09
C ARG A 201 1.79 -19.63 -5.69
N GLY A 202 2.44 -18.64 -5.08
CA GLY A 202 3.50 -19.01 -4.12
C GLY A 202 4.55 -17.94 -3.79
N GLN A 203 4.89 -17.07 -4.75
CA GLN A 203 5.91 -16.06 -4.47
C GLN A 203 5.26 -14.78 -3.99
N CYS A 204 4.95 -14.76 -2.70
CA CYS A 204 4.65 -13.56 -1.94
C CYS A 204 5.65 -12.45 -2.33
N TRP A 205 5.15 -11.36 -2.91
CA TRP A 205 5.97 -10.24 -3.38
C TRP A 205 6.90 -9.69 -2.29
N ILE A 206 6.54 -9.85 -1.02
CA ILE A 206 7.35 -9.49 0.15
C ILE A 206 8.68 -10.26 0.13
N ARG A 207 8.64 -11.57 -0.14
CA ARG A 207 9.86 -12.39 -0.24
C ARG A 207 10.68 -11.99 -1.46
N PHE A 208 10.03 -11.76 -2.60
CA PHE A 208 10.70 -11.29 -3.80
C PHE A 208 11.39 -9.93 -3.58
N ALA A 209 10.73 -8.98 -2.92
CA ALA A 209 11.29 -7.67 -2.57
C ALA A 209 12.56 -7.78 -1.71
N ARG A 210 12.61 -8.76 -0.80
CA ARG A 210 13.81 -9.02 0.02
C ARG A 210 14.98 -9.51 -0.81
N ASP A 211 14.74 -10.43 -1.73
CA ASP A 211 15.80 -10.99 -2.58
C ASP A 211 16.25 -9.95 -3.63
N TYR A 212 15.31 -9.21 -4.22
CA TYR A 212 15.57 -8.08 -5.12
C TYR A 212 16.50 -7.03 -4.50
N ARG A 213 16.37 -6.79 -3.18
CA ARG A 213 17.26 -5.88 -2.43
C ARG A 213 18.66 -6.43 -2.20
N LYS A 214 18.80 -7.74 -1.93
CA LYS A 214 20.12 -8.37 -1.72
C LYS A 214 20.99 -8.28 -2.97
N ASP A 215 20.35 -8.24 -4.14
CA ASP A 215 21.00 -8.07 -5.43
C ASP A 215 21.39 -6.60 -5.73
N GLY A 216 21.22 -5.69 -4.78
CA GLY A 216 21.62 -4.28 -4.88
C GLY A 216 20.60 -3.37 -5.55
N SER A 217 19.39 -3.86 -5.83
CA SER A 217 18.31 -3.07 -6.44
C SER A 217 17.40 -2.45 -5.36
N HIS A 218 16.96 -1.21 -5.57
CA HIS A 218 16.11 -0.48 -4.63
C HIS A 218 14.90 0.12 -5.35
N PHE A 219 13.73 0.13 -4.70
CA PHE A 219 12.55 0.84 -5.15
C PHE A 219 11.85 1.50 -3.96
N PHE A 220 11.15 2.60 -4.22
CA PHE A 220 10.39 3.35 -3.23
C PHE A 220 8.97 3.49 -3.75
N VAL A 221 8.01 3.13 -2.92
CA VAL A 221 6.60 3.48 -3.11
C VAL A 221 6.41 4.82 -2.39
N PHE A 222 5.83 5.83 -3.03
CA PHE A 222 5.66 7.17 -2.45
C PHE A 222 4.23 7.39 -1.96
#